data_AF-A0A0P7DH68-F1
#
_entry.id   AF-A0A0P7DH68-F1
#
_cell.length_a   1.000
_cell.length_b   1.000
_cell.length_c   1.000
_cell.angle_alpha   90.00
_cell.angle_beta   90.00
_cell.angle_gamma   90.00
#
_symmetry.space_group_name_H-M   'P 1'
#
loop_
_entity.id
_entity.type
_entity.pdbx_description
1 polymer ?
#
loop_
_entity_poly.entity_id
_entity_poly.type
_entity_poly.pdbx_seq_one_letter_code
_entity_poly.pdbx_strand_id
1 'polypeptide(L)' 'MSTARIEAEMARASRHVAQREDIRHEQPVRAREYHEAYATWHKCNAILAARRGDKGDELGGKKWHRARAARHLKLAGGEA' A
#
# COMPACT_ATOMS: atom_id res chain seq x y z
N MET A 1 1.01 36.35 -11.20
CA MET A 1 2.22 35.57 -11.52
C MET A 1 2.42 35.57 -13.03
N SER A 2 3.64 35.73 -13.53
CA SER A 2 3.92 35.73 -14.97
C SER A 2 4.08 34.30 -15.52
N THR A 3 3.86 34.12 -16.82
CA THR A 3 4.02 32.84 -17.53
C THR A 3 5.41 32.24 -17.32
N ALA A 4 6.46 33.06 -17.41
CA ALA A 4 7.84 32.63 -17.18
C ALA A 4 8.08 32.05 -15.78
N ARG A 5 7.33 32.54 -14.77
CA ARG A 5 7.42 32.02 -13.41
C ARG A 5 6.75 30.65 -13.28
N ILE A 6 5.64 30.43 -13.99
CA ILE A 6 4.94 29.13 -14.03
C ILE A 6 5.83 28.08 -14.73
N GLU A 7 6.46 28.43 -15.84
CA GLU A 7 7.38 27.55 -16.57
C GLU A 7 8.59 27.13 -15.73
N ALA A 8 9.18 28.07 -15.00
CA ALA A 8 10.27 27.80 -14.07
C ALA A 8 9.85 26.88 -12.90
N GLU A 9 8.61 27.01 -12.41
CA GLU A 9 8.05 26.12 -11.39
C GLU A 9 7.80 24.69 -11.94
N MET A 10 7.29 24.57 -13.16
CA MET A 10 7.11 23.27 -13.82
C MET A 10 8.43 22.54 -14.09
N ALA A 11 9.47 23.24 -14.53
CA ALA A 11 10.79 22.65 -14.76
C ALA A 11 11.43 22.13 -13.46
N ARG A 12 11.24 22.84 -12.34
CA ARG A 12 11.65 22.38 -11.01
C ARG A 12 10.88 21.14 -10.58
N ALA A 13 9.56 21.13 -10.75
CA ALA A 13 8.72 19.99 -10.41
C ALA A 13 9.12 18.74 -11.21
N SER A 14 9.38 18.88 -12.50
CA SER A 14 9.76 17.77 -13.39
C SER A 14 11.08 17.09 -12.96
N ARG A 15 12.08 17.89 -12.54
CA ARG A 15 13.34 17.34 -12.00
C ARG A 15 13.13 16.57 -10.70
N HIS A 16 12.24 17.04 -9.82
CA HIS A 16 11.90 16.31 -8.60
C HIS A 16 11.13 15.02 -8.87
N VAL A 17 10.31 14.96 -9.91
CA VAL A 17 9.64 13.72 -10.34
C VAL A 17 10.67 12.70 -10.81
N ALA A 18 11.59 13.09 -11.69
CA ALA A 18 12.63 12.19 -12.21
C ALA A 18 13.53 11.61 -11.09
N GLN A 19 14.01 12.45 -10.16
CA GLN A 19 14.81 11.99 -9.01
C GLN A 19 14.06 10.99 -8.11
N ARG A 20 12.72 11.11 -8.02
CA ARG A 20 11.89 10.20 -7.24
C ARG A 20 11.53 8.92 -8.00
N GLU A 21 11.58 8.96 -9.33
CA GLU A 21 11.39 7.79 -10.18
C GLU A 21 12.57 6.81 -10.05
N ASP A 22 13.81 7.31 -9.92
CA ASP A 22 14.97 6.50 -9.58
C ASP A 22 14.82 5.84 -8.19
N ILE A 23 14.37 6.60 -7.18
CA ILE A 23 14.09 6.08 -5.82
C ILE A 23 12.95 5.05 -5.81
N ARG A 24 11.98 5.17 -6.74
CA ARG A 24 10.88 4.21 -6.90
C ARG A 24 11.39 2.84 -7.35
N HIS A 25 12.45 2.80 -8.16
CA HIS A 25 13.11 1.54 -8.55
C HIS A 25 13.99 0.95 -7.44
N GLU A 26 14.43 1.76 -6.47
CA GLU A 26 15.23 1.32 -5.30
C GLU A 26 14.41 0.72 -4.15
N GLN A 27 13.08 0.81 -4.15
CA GLN A 27 12.26 0.33 -3.02
C GLN A 27 11.26 -0.83 -3.26
N PRO A 28 11.55 -1.84 -4.10
CA PRO A 28 10.81 -3.11 -4.07
C PRO A 28 10.83 -3.75 -2.68
N VAL A 29 11.95 -3.61 -1.95
CA VAL A 29 12.12 -4.15 -0.59
C VAL A 29 11.18 -3.45 0.39
N ARG A 30 11.08 -2.11 0.36
CA ARG A 30 10.13 -1.40 1.25
C ARG A 30 8.67 -1.66 0.86
N ALA A 31 8.39 -1.87 -0.42
CA ALA A 31 7.07 -2.29 -0.88
C ALA A 31 6.71 -3.70 -0.37
N ARG A 32 7.68 -4.63 -0.37
CA ARG A 32 7.53 -5.97 0.20
C ARG A 32 7.29 -5.92 1.70
N GLU A 33 8.15 -5.25 2.47
CA GLU A 33 8.00 -5.11 3.94
C GLU A 33 6.66 -4.46 4.31
N TYR A 34 6.24 -3.43 3.57
CA TYR A 34 4.93 -2.83 3.72
C TYR A 34 3.80 -3.85 3.51
N HIS A 35 3.86 -4.63 2.45
CA HIS A 35 2.84 -5.63 2.13
C HIS A 35 2.82 -6.79 3.15
N GLU A 36 3.96 -7.26 3.65
CA GLU A 36 4.04 -8.26 4.72
C GLU A 36 3.43 -7.75 6.03
N ALA A 37 3.78 -6.52 6.43
CA ALA A 37 3.22 -5.87 7.61
C ALA A 37 1.69 -5.69 7.49
N TYR A 38 1.22 -5.27 6.31
CA TYR A 38 -0.20 -5.03 6.08
C TYR A 38 -1.01 -6.34 5.97
N ALA A 39 -0.42 -7.40 5.41
CA ALA A 39 -1.01 -8.73 5.45
C ALA A 39 -1.18 -9.24 6.89
N THR A 40 -0.15 -9.04 7.71
CA THR A 40 -0.16 -9.41 9.13
C THR A 40 -1.24 -8.64 9.91
N TRP A 41 -1.34 -7.33 9.69
CA TRP A 41 -2.40 -6.49 10.26
C TRP A 41 -3.80 -7.03 9.94
N HIS A 42 -4.05 -7.42 8.69
CA HIS A 42 -5.32 -8.00 8.29
C HIS A 42 -5.58 -9.39 8.88
N LYS A 43 -4.57 -10.26 9.01
CA LYS A 43 -4.72 -11.54 9.72
C LYS A 43 -5.18 -11.34 11.16
N CYS A 44 -4.57 -10.39 11.87
CA CYS A 44 -4.95 -10.05 13.24
C CYS A 44 -6.40 -9.55 13.31
N ASN A 45 -6.80 -8.66 12.41
CA ASN A 45 -8.18 -8.17 12.40
C ASN A 45 -9.20 -9.26 12.03
N ALA A 46 -8.86 -10.22 11.17
CA ALA A 46 -9.74 -11.37 10.91
C ALA A 46 -10.00 -12.21 12.18
N ILE A 47 -8.98 -12.36 13.03
CA ILE A 47 -9.10 -13.05 14.33
C ILE A 47 -9.98 -12.23 15.28
N LEU A 48 -9.79 -10.91 15.35
CA LEU A 48 -10.59 -10.02 16.20
C LEU A 48 -12.06 -9.98 15.76
N ALA A 49 -12.34 -9.87 14.46
CA ALA A 49 -13.69 -9.92 13.91
C ALA A 49 -14.38 -11.25 14.26
N ALA A 50 -13.67 -12.38 14.13
CA ALA A 50 -14.19 -13.69 14.53
C ALA A 50 -14.54 -13.75 16.02
N ARG A 51 -13.71 -13.16 16.90
CA ARG A 51 -13.96 -13.11 18.36
C ARG A 51 -15.13 -12.20 18.73
N ARG A 52 -15.37 -11.12 17.98
CA ARG A 52 -16.51 -10.22 18.18
C ARG A 52 -17.84 -10.83 17.72
N GLY A 53 -17.82 -12.05 17.16
CA GLY A 53 -19.00 -12.68 16.59
C GLY A 53 -19.45 -12.01 15.30
N ASP A 54 -18.57 -11.24 14.66
CA ASP A 54 -18.88 -10.53 13.43
C ASP A 54 -19.01 -11.52 12.28
N LYS A 55 -20.25 -11.69 11.79
CA LYS A 55 -20.61 -12.62 10.71
C LYS A 55 -20.63 -11.91 9.34
N GLY A 56 -20.34 -10.61 9.30
CA GLY A 56 -20.39 -9.82 8.08
C GLY A 56 -19.31 -10.18 7.07
N ASP A 57 -19.70 -10.23 5.80
CA ASP A 57 -18.81 -10.26 4.64
C ASP A 57 -18.44 -8.85 4.15
N GLU A 58 -18.88 -7.81 4.88
CA GLU A 58 -18.67 -6.40 4.57
C GLU A 58 -17.24 -5.92 4.84
N LEU A 59 -16.94 -4.69 4.44
CA LEU A 59 -15.69 -4.00 4.75
C LEU A 59 -15.43 -4.04 6.28
N GLY A 60 -14.32 -4.66 6.69
CA GLY A 60 -13.97 -4.86 8.10
C GLY A 60 -14.42 -6.21 8.68
N GLY A 61 -15.17 -7.01 7.93
CA GLY A 61 -15.57 -8.36 8.33
C GLY A 61 -14.43 -9.37 8.24
N LYS A 62 -14.63 -10.54 8.88
CA LYS A 62 -13.64 -11.63 8.92
C LYS A 62 -13.18 -12.08 7.52
N LYS A 63 -14.14 -12.29 6.61
CA LYS A 63 -13.85 -12.75 5.24
C LYS A 63 -13.11 -11.67 4.44
N TRP A 64 -13.52 -10.41 4.60
CA TRP A 64 -12.84 -9.27 4.00
C TRP A 64 -11.37 -9.16 4.42
N HIS A 65 -11.11 -9.25 5.73
CA HIS A 65 -9.76 -9.23 6.26
C HIS A 65 -8.90 -10.40 5.78
N ARG A 66 -9.45 -11.62 5.70
CA ARG A 66 -8.74 -12.79 5.14
C ARG A 66 -8.34 -12.57 3.67
N ALA A 67 -9.26 -12.08 2.85
CA ALA A 67 -8.99 -11.83 1.43
C ALA A 67 -7.89 -10.77 1.24
N ARG A 68 -7.89 -9.72 2.07
CA ARG A 68 -6.86 -8.69 2.05
C ARG A 68 -5.50 -9.21 2.50
N ALA A 69 -5.46 -10.03 3.55
CA ALA A 69 -4.22 -10.66 4.00
C ALA A 69 -3.55 -11.48 2.87
N ALA A 70 -4.32 -12.33 2.19
CA ALA A 70 -3.83 -13.12 1.06
C ALA A 70 -3.33 -12.25 -0.10
N ARG A 71 -4.07 -11.19 -0.45
CA ARG A 71 -3.66 -10.23 -1.50
C ARG A 71 -2.31 -9.59 -1.18
N HIS A 72 -2.12 -9.13 0.06
CA HIS A 72 -0.88 -8.45 0.44
C HIS A 72 0.30 -9.42 0.61
N LEU A 73 0.07 -10.67 1.03
CA LEU A 73 1.10 -11.73 0.95
C LEU A 73 1.60 -11.95 -0.48
N LYS A 74 0.68 -12.04 -1.44
CA LYS A 74 1.04 -12.20 -2.85
C LYS A 74 1.82 -10.99 -3.39
N LEU A 75 1.44 -9.77 -3.00
CA LEU A 75 2.15 -8.54 -3.38
C LEU A 75 3.53 -8.42 -2.73
N ALA A 76 3.73 -9.03 -1.57
CA ALA A 76 5.04 -9.16 -0.94
C ALA A 76 5.94 -10.22 -1.61
N GLY A 77 5.43 -11.01 -2.56
CA GLY A 77 6.15 -12.12 -3.18
C GLY A 77 6.14 -13.41 -2.36
N GLY A 78 5.29 -13.52 -1.33
CA GLY A 78 5.00 -14.78 -0.64
C GLY A 78 3.94 -15.59 -1.37
N GLU A 79 4.02 -16.92 -1.28
CA GLU A 79 2.91 -17.79 -1.69
C GLU A 79 1.71 -17.57 -0.75
N ALA A 80 0.51 -17.48 -1.34
CA ALA A 80 -0.72 -17.04 -0.68
C ALA A 80 -1.38 -18.13 0.17
#